data_AF-A0A376SAH3-F1
#
_entry.id   AF-A0A376SAH3-F1
#
_cell.length_a   1.000
_cell.length_b   1.000
_cell.length_c   1.000
_cell.angle_alpha   90.00
_cell.angle_beta   90.00
_cell.angle_gamma   90.00
#
_symmetry.space_group_name_H-M   'P 1'
#
loop_
_entity.id
_entity.type
_entity.pdbx_description
1 polymer ?
#
loop_
_entity_poly.entity_id
_entity_poly.type
_entity_poly.pdbx_seq_one_letter_code
_entity_poly.pdbx_strand_id
1 'polypeptide(L)'
;MSSFLNGLIYEKRGKDESAPALEPERRINNNIVLKKLRIAFSLKTDDILAILTEQQFRVSMPEITAMMRAPDHKNFRECGDQFLRYFLRGLAARQHVKKS
;
A
#
# COMPACT_ATOMS: atom_id res chain seq x y z
N MET A 1 -3.07 -2.14 -14.97
CA MET A 1 -3.06 -1.73 -13.55
C MET A 1 -1.67 -1.82 -12.92
N SER A 2 -0.92 -2.94 -13.02
CA SER A 2 0.43 -3.03 -12.45
C SER A 2 1.36 -1.90 -12.90
N SER A 3 1.47 -1.67 -14.22
CA SER A 3 2.33 -0.61 -14.78
C SER A 3 1.94 0.80 -14.32
N PHE A 4 0.65 1.04 -14.06
CA PHE A 4 0.16 2.31 -13.51
C PHE A 4 0.68 2.52 -12.09
N LEU A 5 0.59 1.50 -11.22
CA LEU A 5 1.11 1.58 -9.85
C LEU A 5 2.63 1.70 -9.81
N ASN A 6 3.36 1.06 -10.74
CA ASN A 6 4.80 1.26 -10.90
C ASN A 6 5.12 2.69 -11.32
N GLY A 7 4.38 3.22 -12.30
CA GLY A 7 4.50 4.62 -12.72
C GLY A 7 4.27 5.60 -11.57
N LEU A 8 3.26 5.35 -10.73
CA LEU A 8 2.98 6.16 -9.54
C LEU A 8 4.14 6.12 -8.53
N ILE A 9 4.78 4.97 -8.34
CA ILE A 9 5.98 4.88 -7.50
C ILE A 9 7.09 5.76 -8.07
N TYR A 10 7.36 5.66 -9.38
CA TYR A 10 8.38 6.49 -10.02
C TYR A 10 8.06 7.98 -9.96
N GLU A 11 6.82 8.38 -10.16
CA GLU A 11 6.38 9.78 -10.06
C GLU A 11 6.62 10.34 -8.64
N LYS A 12 6.32 9.57 -7.60
CA LYS A 12 6.40 10.03 -6.21
C LYS A 12 7.77 9.88 -5.56
N ARG A 13 8.54 8.88 -5.96
CA ARG A 13 9.81 8.50 -5.31
C ARG A 13 11.03 8.80 -6.19
N GLY A 14 10.82 9.07 -7.48
CA GLY A 14 11.89 9.11 -8.48
C GLY A 14 12.24 7.72 -9.00
N LYS A 15 12.91 7.68 -10.14
CA LYS A 15 13.53 6.48 -10.69
C LYS A 15 14.99 6.45 -10.28
N ASP A 16 15.41 5.38 -9.64
CA ASP A 16 16.82 5.11 -9.40
C ASP A 16 17.38 4.36 -10.61
N GLU A 17 18.38 4.95 -11.29
CA GLU A 17 19.00 4.36 -12.47
C GLU A 17 19.94 3.19 -12.12
N SER A 18 20.38 3.10 -10.87
CA SER A 18 21.23 1.99 -10.39
C SER A 18 20.42 0.76 -9.96
N ALA A 19 19.13 0.92 -9.70
CA ALA A 19 18.22 -0.14 -9.32
C ALA A 19 17.53 -0.78 -10.53
N PRO A 20 17.21 -2.09 -10.49
CA PRO A 20 16.43 -2.72 -11.54
C PRO A 20 15.05 -2.05 -11.67
N ALA A 21 14.54 -2.01 -12.91
CA ALA A 21 13.20 -1.50 -13.16
C ALA A 21 12.16 -2.34 -12.41
N LEU A 22 11.09 -1.68 -11.95
CA LEU A 22 9.97 -2.34 -11.29
C LEU A 22 9.25 -3.20 -12.32
N GLU A 23 9.39 -4.51 -12.19
CA GLU A 23 8.71 -5.45 -13.06
C GLU A 23 7.18 -5.36 -12.85
N PRO A 24 6.40 -5.37 -13.94
CA PRO A 24 4.96 -5.44 -13.82
C PRO A 24 4.54 -6.85 -13.39
N GLU A 25 3.74 -6.96 -12.32
CA GLU A 25 3.19 -8.25 -11.90
C GLU A 25 2.16 -8.77 -12.91
N ARG A 26 2.26 -10.07 -13.22
CA ARG A 26 1.31 -10.77 -14.09
C ARG A 26 -0.12 -10.80 -13.53
N ARG A 27 -0.26 -10.85 -12.20
CA ARG A 27 -1.55 -10.81 -11.51
C ARG A 27 -1.48 -9.79 -10.39
N ILE A 28 -2.52 -8.96 -10.28
CA ILE A 28 -2.67 -7.97 -9.22
C ILE A 28 -3.71 -8.46 -8.23
N ASN A 29 -3.35 -8.42 -6.95
CA ASN A 29 -4.24 -8.62 -5.82
C ASN A 29 -4.10 -7.46 -4.83
N ASN A 30 -4.96 -7.42 -3.83
CA ASN A 30 -5.01 -6.33 -2.87
C ASN A 30 -3.71 -6.16 -2.07
N ASN A 31 -2.99 -7.25 -1.74
CA ASN A 31 -1.70 -7.15 -1.06
C ASN A 31 -0.67 -6.43 -1.94
N ILE A 32 -0.64 -6.70 -3.25
CA ILE A 32 0.27 -6.02 -4.19
C ILE A 32 -0.10 -4.54 -4.28
N VAL A 33 -1.39 -4.21 -4.43
CA VAL A 33 -1.86 -2.81 -4.45
C VAL A 33 -1.45 -2.08 -3.19
N LEU A 34 -1.72 -2.66 -2.02
CA LEU A 34 -1.37 -2.10 -0.72
C LEU A 34 0.14 -1.86 -0.58
N LYS A 35 0.98 -2.84 -0.98
CA LYS A 35 2.45 -2.70 -0.97
C LYS A 35 2.94 -1.57 -1.87
N LYS A 36 2.43 -1.49 -3.10
CA LYS A 36 2.84 -0.44 -4.05
C LYS A 36 2.43 0.95 -3.59
N LEU A 37 1.21 1.11 -3.06
CA LEU A 37 0.76 2.37 -2.50
C LEU A 37 1.57 2.77 -1.27
N ARG A 38 1.89 1.81 -0.38
CA ARG A 38 2.78 2.05 0.75
C ARG A 38 4.13 2.62 0.28
N ILE A 39 4.74 2.01 -0.74
CA ILE A 39 6.02 2.45 -1.29
C ILE A 39 5.88 3.84 -1.94
N ALA A 40 4.88 4.02 -2.81
CA ALA A 40 4.66 5.27 -3.53
C ALA A 40 4.51 6.46 -2.58
N PHE A 41 3.73 6.30 -1.51
CA PHE A 41 3.48 7.34 -0.52
C PHE A 41 4.44 7.33 0.67
N SER A 42 5.48 6.49 0.63
CA SER A 42 6.51 6.39 1.69
C SER A 42 5.95 6.08 3.07
N LEU A 43 4.87 5.31 3.13
CA LEU A 43 4.14 5.03 4.37
C LEU A 43 4.85 3.95 5.19
N LYS A 44 4.95 4.19 6.50
CA LYS A 44 5.30 3.19 7.51
C LYS A 44 4.05 2.41 7.91
N THR A 45 4.23 1.29 8.61
CA THR A 45 3.12 0.50 9.15
C THR A 45 2.23 1.34 10.06
N ASP A 46 2.84 2.21 10.87
CA ASP A 46 2.13 3.13 11.77
C ASP A 46 1.25 4.12 11.00
N ASP A 47 1.71 4.59 9.84
CA ASP A 47 0.93 5.49 8.99
C ASP A 47 -0.31 4.78 8.45
N ILE A 48 -0.17 3.52 8.02
CA ILE A 48 -1.30 2.70 7.54
C ILE A 48 -2.30 2.44 8.67
N LEU A 49 -1.79 2.12 9.87
CA LEU A 49 -2.64 1.94 11.05
C LEU A 49 -3.42 3.22 11.34
N ALA A 50 -2.74 4.37 11.39
CA ALA A 50 -3.37 5.66 11.64
C ALA A 50 -4.43 6.02 10.56
N ILE A 51 -4.14 5.76 9.28
CA ILE A 51 -5.12 5.95 8.18
C ILE A 51 -6.40 5.16 8.45
N LEU A 52 -6.26 3.90 8.87
CA LEU A 52 -7.41 3.03 9.09
C LEU A 52 -8.17 3.39 10.37
N THR A 53 -7.44 3.78 11.43
CA THR A 53 -8.03 4.29 12.67
C THR A 53 -8.86 5.55 12.43
N GLU A 54 -8.38 6.49 11.60
CA GLU A 54 -9.16 7.68 11.19
C GLU A 54 -10.45 7.31 10.47
N GLN A 55 -10.46 6.18 9.76
CA GLN A 55 -11.65 5.66 9.08
C GLN A 55 -12.53 4.79 9.99
N GLN A 56 -12.23 4.74 11.30
CA GLN A 56 -12.88 3.89 12.31
C GLN A 56 -12.82 2.39 11.96
N PHE A 57 -11.84 1.99 11.13
CA PHE A 57 -11.61 0.60 10.78
C PHE A 57 -10.71 -0.06 11.82
N ARG A 58 -11.23 -1.07 12.53
CA ARG A 58 -10.47 -1.80 13.54
C ARG A 58 -9.50 -2.75 12.87
N VAL A 59 -8.21 -2.50 13.07
CA VAL A 59 -7.12 -3.40 12.66
C VAL A 59 -5.94 -3.24 13.60
N SER A 60 -5.14 -4.30 13.74
CA SER A 60 -3.92 -4.27 14.53
C SER A 60 -2.65 -4.19 13.66
N MET A 61 -1.56 -3.73 14.25
CA MET A 61 -0.25 -3.68 13.59
C MET A 61 0.26 -5.06 13.11
N PRO A 62 0.09 -6.16 13.87
CA PRO A 62 0.44 -7.50 13.38
C PRO A 62 -0.34 -7.91 12.13
N GLU A 63 -1.62 -7.55 12.03
CA GLU A 63 -2.44 -7.86 10.85
C GLU A 63 -1.95 -7.11 9.61
N ILE A 64 -1.65 -5.81 9.73
CA ILE A 64 -1.06 -5.02 8.65
C ILE A 64 0.26 -5.65 8.21
N THR A 65 1.12 -6.00 9.18
CA THR A 65 2.41 -6.65 8.89
C THR A 65 2.22 -7.99 8.18
N ALA A 66 1.24 -8.80 8.59
CA ALA A 66 0.91 -10.08 7.96
C ALA A 66 0.53 -9.90 6.48
N MET A 67 -0.25 -8.86 6.15
CA MET A 67 -0.62 -8.52 4.77
C MET A 67 0.57 -8.07 3.91
N MET A 68 1.65 -7.60 4.53
CA MET A 68 2.86 -7.16 3.84
C MET A 68 3.88 -8.28 3.63
N ARG A 69 3.66 -9.48 4.19
CA ARG A 69 4.60 -10.61 4.03
C ARG A 69 4.57 -11.19 2.62
N ALA A 70 5.58 -12.00 2.30
CA ALA A 70 5.59 -12.79 1.07
C ALA A 70 4.51 -13.89 1.13
N PRO A 71 3.87 -14.26 0.01
CA PRO A 71 2.75 -15.21 -0.01
C PRO A 71 3.06 -16.60 0.57
N ASP A 72 4.33 -17.02 0.51
CA ASP A 72 4.85 -18.29 1.02
C ASP A 72 5.17 -18.27 2.53
N HIS A 73 5.10 -17.10 3.16
CA HIS A 73 5.42 -16.97 4.57
C HIS A 73 4.30 -17.51 5.47
N LYS A 74 4.62 -18.29 6.51
CA LYS A 74 3.63 -18.92 7.44
C LYS A 74 2.57 -17.98 8.04
N ASN A 75 2.96 -16.74 8.31
CA ASN A 75 2.08 -15.67 8.84
C ASN A 75 1.57 -14.70 7.76
N PHE A 76 1.60 -15.08 6.48
CA PHE A 76 1.00 -14.30 5.42
C PHE A 76 -0.51 -14.26 5.60
N ARG A 77 -1.11 -13.10 5.30
CA ARG A 77 -2.57 -12.95 5.29
C ARG A 77 -2.99 -12.17 4.05
N GLU A 78 -4.03 -12.64 3.39
CA GLU A 78 -4.60 -11.92 2.26
C GLU A 78 -5.24 -10.60 2.71
N CYS A 79 -5.05 -9.57 1.91
CA CYS A 79 -5.68 -8.28 2.10
C CYS A 79 -7.10 -8.32 1.53
N GLY A 80 -8.12 -8.26 2.39
CA GLY A 80 -9.51 -8.24 1.95
C GLY A 80 -9.91 -6.91 1.28
N ASP A 81 -10.95 -6.95 0.46
CA ASP A 81 -11.46 -5.76 -0.24
C ASP A 81 -11.90 -4.65 0.70
N GLN A 82 -12.51 -5.01 1.83
CA GLN A 82 -12.98 -4.03 2.81
C GLN A 82 -11.82 -3.25 3.44
N PHE A 83 -10.72 -3.94 3.75
CA PHE A 83 -9.50 -3.30 4.25
C PHE A 83 -8.97 -2.31 3.21
N LEU A 84 -8.81 -2.77 1.96
CA LEU A 84 -8.25 -1.94 0.91
C LEU A 84 -9.15 -0.72 0.63
N ARG A 85 -10.47 -0.89 0.65
CA ARG A 85 -11.45 0.18 0.45
C ARG A 85 -11.31 1.28 1.51
N TYR A 86 -11.27 0.92 2.79
CA TYR A 86 -11.11 1.90 3.87
C TYR A 86 -9.73 2.57 3.82
N PHE A 87 -8.69 1.80 3.53
CA PHE A 87 -7.35 2.34 3.34
C PHE A 87 -7.30 3.39 2.22
N LEU A 88 -7.85 3.09 1.04
CA LEU A 88 -7.90 4.01 -0.10
C LEU A 88 -8.68 5.28 0.23
N ARG A 89 -9.84 5.16 0.90
CA ARG A 89 -10.65 6.31 1.33
C ARG A 89 -9.88 7.22 2.28
N GLY A 90 -9.22 6.64 3.30
CA GLY A 90 -8.41 7.41 4.25
C GLY A 90 -7.15 8.01 3.63
N LEU A 91 -6.48 7.27 2.73
CA LEU A 91 -5.33 7.78 1.99
C LEU A 91 -5.72 8.99 1.14
N ALA A 92 -6.82 8.91 0.39
CA ALA A 92 -7.32 10.03 -0.43
C ALA A 92 -7.61 11.27 0.43
N ALA A 93 -8.27 11.09 1.59
CA ALA A 93 -8.54 12.18 2.52
C ALA A 93 -7.24 12.88 2.98
N ARG A 94 -6.21 12.11 3.37
CA ARG A 94 -4.91 12.69 3.76
C ARG A 94 -4.20 13.44 2.64
N GLN A 95 -4.28 12.94 1.40
CA GLN A 95 -3.66 13.62 0.25
C GLN A 95 -4.40 14.90 -0.14
N HIS A 96 -5.70 14.99 0.10
CA HIS A 96 -6.48 16.19 -0.17
C HIS A 96 -6.21 17.29 0.85
N VAL A 97 -6.07 16.96 2.15
CA VAL A 97 -5.75 17.95 3.19
C VAL A 97 -4.37 18.60 2.97
N LYS A 98 -3.38 17.85 2.48
CA LYS A 98 -2.03 18.39 2.20
C LYS A 98 -1.95 19.38 1.02
N LYS A 99 -3.03 19.55 0.25
CA LYS A 99 -3.07 20.46 -0.92
C LYS A 99 -3.75 21.82 -0.62
N SER A 100 -4.16 22.06 0.63
CA SER A 100 -4.69 23.36 1.08
C SER A 100 -3.65 24.19 1.81
#